data_AF-A0A6G7BUI7-F1
#
_entry.id   AF-A0A6G7BUI7-F1
#
_cell.length_a   1.000
_cell.length_b   1.000
_cell.length_c   1.000
_cell.angle_alpha   90.00
_cell.angle_beta   90.00
_cell.angle_gamma   90.00
#
_symmetry.space_group_name_H-M   'P 1'
#
loop_
_entity.id
_entity.type
_entity.pdbx_description
1 polymer ?
#
loop_
_entity_poly.entity_id
_entity_poly.type
_entity_poly.pdbx_seq_one_letter_code
_entity_poly.pdbx_strand_id
1 'polypeptide(L)'
;MEQKPIDLEKAVTDFATQLRQYGYRNSFKISLPGKNDYLGNLNDCLNRYLAANTKVESYPMFELRTKAPYNTAIQCRFKIEFGMHEGFNIKTVWIKNLKTDVEHEFRLRSNRELPGAQTLEGMFPKPKPWDFLKKGKRRP
;
A
#
# COMPACT_ATOMS: atom_id res chain seq x y z
N MET A 1 30.69 -9.45 10.51
CA MET A 1 29.92 -10.44 9.73
C MET A 1 29.40 -9.73 8.50
N GLU A 2 29.91 -10.06 7.33
CA GLU A 2 29.41 -9.49 6.07
C GLU A 2 28.01 -10.05 5.78
N GLN A 3 26.99 -9.19 5.77
CA GLN A 3 25.63 -9.59 5.40
C GLN A 3 25.57 -9.77 3.89
N LYS A 4 25.21 -10.97 3.43
CA LYS A 4 24.98 -11.23 2.01
C LYS A 4 23.83 -10.36 1.50
N PRO A 5 23.90 -9.87 0.24
CA PRO A 5 22.79 -9.15 -0.37
C PRO A 5 21.54 -10.05 -0.43
N ILE A 6 20.37 -9.45 -0.27
CA ILE A 6 19.09 -10.16 -0.30
C ILE A 6 18.80 -10.69 -1.71
N ASP A 7 18.21 -11.88 -1.78
CA ASP A 7 17.65 -12.39 -3.03
C ASP A 7 16.44 -11.54 -3.43
N LEU A 8 16.50 -10.95 -4.63
CA LEU A 8 15.47 -10.04 -5.14
C LEU A 8 14.12 -10.73 -5.33
N GLU A 9 14.09 -11.97 -5.82
CA GLU A 9 12.85 -12.71 -6.04
C GLU A 9 12.18 -13.05 -4.71
N LYS A 10 13.01 -13.41 -3.72
CA LYS A 10 12.55 -13.64 -2.36
C LYS A 10 12.01 -12.36 -1.73
N ALA A 11 12.71 -11.23 -1.88
CA ALA A 11 12.27 -9.95 -1.34
C ALA A 11 10.90 -9.52 -1.90
N VAL A 12 10.67 -9.71 -3.20
CA VAL A 12 9.37 -9.44 -3.85
C VAL A 12 8.29 -10.36 -3.29
N THR A 13 8.58 -11.65 -3.19
CA THR A 13 7.61 -12.67 -2.73
C THR A 13 7.22 -12.46 -1.27
N ASP A 14 8.20 -12.20 -0.41
CA ASP A 14 8.00 -11.96 1.02
C ASP A 14 7.17 -10.69 1.24
N PHE A 15 7.53 -9.60 0.56
CA PHE A 15 6.80 -8.33 0.66
C PHE A 15 5.36 -8.43 0.14
N ALA A 16 5.17 -9.12 -0.99
CA ALA A 16 3.83 -9.33 -1.54
C ALA A 16 2.96 -10.21 -0.65
N THR A 17 3.55 -11.25 -0.06
CA THR A 17 2.87 -12.11 0.91
C THR A 17 2.47 -11.32 2.14
N GLN A 18 3.37 -10.47 2.66
CA GLN A 18 3.08 -9.59 3.78
C GLN A 18 1.88 -8.68 3.48
N LEU A 19 1.89 -7.93 2.38
CA LEU A 19 0.76 -7.05 2.04
C LEU A 19 -0.57 -7.80 1.91
N ARG A 20 -0.55 -9.02 1.36
CA ARG A 20 -1.75 -9.87 1.27
C ARG A 20 -2.26 -10.35 2.63
N GLN A 21 -1.36 -10.65 3.57
CA GLN A 21 -1.72 -11.01 4.96
C GLN A 21 -2.42 -9.86 5.68
N TYR A 22 -1.98 -8.61 5.46
CA TYR A 22 -2.67 -7.42 5.98
C TYR A 22 -3.97 -7.08 5.24
N GLY A 23 -4.27 -7.79 4.14
CA GLY A 23 -5.52 -7.69 3.39
C GLY A 23 -5.44 -6.81 2.14
N TYR A 24 -4.29 -6.25 1.80
CA TYR A 24 -4.11 -5.46 0.57
C TYR A 24 -3.97 -6.39 -0.63
N ARG A 25 -4.99 -6.43 -1.49
CA ARG A 25 -5.06 -7.42 -2.59
C ARG A 25 -5.34 -6.84 -3.98
N ASN A 26 -5.83 -5.61 -4.07
CA ASN A 26 -6.49 -5.13 -5.29
C ASN A 26 -5.72 -4.00 -5.96
N SER A 27 -5.54 -4.10 -7.28
CA SER A 27 -5.05 -3.03 -8.18
C SER A 27 -3.89 -2.21 -7.62
N PHE A 28 -2.68 -2.71 -7.82
CA PHE A 28 -1.48 -2.02 -7.39
C PHE A 28 -1.00 -1.05 -8.47
N LYS A 29 -0.54 0.11 -8.01
CA LYS A 29 0.08 1.13 -8.84
C LYS A 29 1.37 1.60 -8.18
N ILE A 30 2.51 1.43 -8.83
CA ILE A 30 3.77 2.03 -8.39
C ILE A 30 3.99 3.32 -9.16
N SER A 31 4.19 4.41 -8.44
CA SER A 31 4.53 5.73 -8.96
C SER A 31 5.94 6.09 -8.53
N LEU A 32 6.74 6.49 -9.51
CA LEU A 32 8.13 6.93 -9.35
C LEU A 32 8.23 8.41 -9.73
N PRO A 33 8.99 9.23 -9.00
CA PRO A 33 9.24 10.61 -9.41
C PRO A 33 9.86 10.65 -10.82
N GLY A 34 9.20 11.33 -11.77
CA GLY A 34 9.72 11.53 -13.12
C GLY A 34 9.70 10.30 -14.05
N LYS A 35 9.02 9.21 -13.68
CA LYS A 35 8.86 8.01 -14.54
C LYS A 35 7.38 7.66 -14.72
N ASN A 36 7.07 6.85 -15.74
CA ASN A 36 5.74 6.31 -15.96
C ASN A 36 5.31 5.38 -14.82
N ASP A 37 4.02 5.39 -14.52
CA ASP A 37 3.45 4.53 -13.49
C ASP A 37 3.40 3.06 -13.92
N TYR A 38 3.73 2.14 -13.01
CA TYR A 38 3.53 0.71 -13.20
C TYR A 38 2.19 0.29 -12.61
N LEU A 39 1.32 -0.30 -13.42
CA LEU A 39 -0.02 -0.74 -13.04
C LEU A 39 -0.13 -2.26 -13.19
N GLY A 40 -0.73 -2.94 -12.22
CA GLY A 40 -1.04 -4.36 -12.32
C GLY A 40 -1.03 -5.11 -10.99
N ASN A 41 -0.60 -6.37 -11.04
CA ASN A 41 -0.35 -7.16 -9.84
C ASN A 41 0.88 -6.66 -9.11
N LEU A 42 0.91 -6.85 -7.79
CA LEU A 42 1.99 -6.38 -6.94
C LEU A 42 3.36 -6.93 -7.38
N ASN A 43 3.46 -8.23 -7.61
CA ASN A 43 4.70 -8.88 -8.05
C ASN A 43 5.22 -8.27 -9.35
N ASP A 44 4.34 -8.09 -10.35
CA ASP A 44 4.71 -7.53 -11.64
C ASP A 44 5.18 -6.08 -11.51
N CYS A 45 4.51 -5.29 -10.67
CA CYS A 45 4.90 -3.90 -10.41
C CYS A 45 6.28 -3.84 -9.74
N LEU A 46 6.53 -4.68 -8.72
CA LEU A 46 7.80 -4.72 -7.99
C LEU A 46 8.95 -5.21 -8.87
N ASN A 47 8.72 -6.26 -9.67
CA ASN A 47 9.72 -6.77 -10.60
C ASN A 47 10.08 -5.72 -11.67
N ARG A 48 9.08 -5.00 -12.21
CA ARG A 48 9.33 -3.89 -13.15
C ARG A 48 10.11 -2.75 -12.49
N TYR A 49 9.78 -2.42 -11.24
CA TYR A 49 10.52 -1.44 -10.46
C TYR A 49 11.98 -1.86 -10.25
N LEU A 50 12.24 -3.12 -9.85
CA LEU A 50 13.59 -3.62 -9.64
C LEU A 50 14.39 -3.65 -10.95
N ALA A 51 13.78 -4.14 -12.04
CA ALA A 51 14.38 -4.16 -13.38
C ALA A 51 14.72 -2.75 -13.89
N ALA A 52 13.86 -1.77 -13.62
CA ALA A 52 14.08 -0.38 -14.04
C ALA A 52 15.16 0.35 -13.22
N ASN A 53 15.60 -0.23 -12.10
CA ASN A 53 16.58 0.38 -11.19
C ASN A 53 17.78 -0.55 -10.89
N THR A 54 17.98 -1.63 -11.64
CA THR A 54 19.07 -2.61 -11.41
C THR A 54 20.47 -2.01 -11.61
N LYS A 55 20.59 -0.91 -12.37
CA LYS A 55 21.87 -0.23 -12.66
C LYS A 55 22.16 0.97 -11.75
N VAL A 56 21.34 1.20 -10.73
CA VAL A 56 21.44 2.37 -9.86
C VAL A 56 22.11 1.96 -8.55
N GLU A 57 23.07 2.75 -8.08
CA GLU A 57 23.78 2.48 -6.81
C GLU A 57 22.83 2.49 -5.59
N SER A 58 21.73 3.23 -5.71
CA SER A 58 20.68 3.32 -4.70
C SER A 58 19.30 3.26 -5.36
N TYR A 59 18.42 2.46 -4.76
CA TYR A 59 17.05 2.31 -5.23
C TYR A 59 16.21 3.51 -4.77
N PRO A 60 15.60 4.28 -5.69
CA PRO A 60 14.84 5.46 -5.32
C PRO A 60 13.57 5.06 -4.57
N MET A 61 13.23 5.84 -3.54
CA MET A 61 11.96 5.67 -2.85
C MET A 61 10.78 5.83 -3.83
N PHE A 62 9.77 4.99 -3.68
CA PHE A 62 8.61 4.97 -4.56
C PHE A 62 7.29 4.96 -3.78
N GLU A 63 6.21 5.36 -4.46
CA GLU A 63 4.87 5.29 -3.92
C GLU A 63 4.14 4.07 -4.48
N LEU A 64 3.65 3.19 -3.62
CA LEU A 64 2.71 2.13 -3.99
C LEU A 64 1.30 2.56 -3.60
N ARG A 65 0.37 2.55 -4.54
CA ARG A 65 -1.05 2.84 -4.31
C ARG A 65 -1.88 1.58 -4.52
N THR A 66 -2.87 1.39 -3.66
CA THR A 66 -3.85 0.31 -3.72
C THR A 66 -5.17 0.79 -3.11
N LYS A 67 -6.17 -0.08 -3.08
CA LYS A 67 -7.46 0.16 -2.45
C LYS A 67 -7.63 -0.75 -1.23
N ALA A 68 -8.41 -0.31 -0.25
CA ALA A 68 -8.77 -1.16 0.88
C ALA A 68 -9.55 -2.40 0.42
N PRO A 69 -9.41 -3.56 1.11
CA PRO A 69 -10.01 -4.82 0.69
C PRO A 69 -11.53 -4.78 0.55
N TYR A 70 -12.21 -4.05 1.43
CA TYR A 70 -13.67 -4.05 1.54
C TYR A 70 -14.34 -2.77 1.01
N ASN A 71 -13.57 -1.76 0.62
CA ASN A 71 -14.11 -0.49 0.15
C ASN A 71 -13.18 0.19 -0.86
N THR A 72 -13.61 0.24 -2.11
CA THR A 72 -12.85 0.82 -3.22
C THR A 72 -12.74 2.35 -3.14
N ALA A 73 -13.53 3.00 -2.29
CA ALA A 73 -13.44 4.44 -2.02
C ALA A 73 -12.33 4.78 -1.01
N ILE A 74 -11.75 3.78 -0.32
CA ILE A 74 -10.60 3.99 0.56
C ILE A 74 -9.34 3.67 -0.23
N GLN A 75 -8.52 4.70 -0.45
CA GLN A 75 -7.24 4.59 -1.12
C GLN A 75 -6.12 4.50 -0.08
N CYS A 76 -5.21 3.56 -0.29
CA CYS A 76 -4.02 3.40 0.53
C CYS A 76 -2.79 3.74 -0.32
N ARG A 77 -1.93 4.62 0.18
CA ARG A 77 -0.67 5.03 -0.43
C ARG A 77 0.47 4.70 0.53
N PHE A 78 1.42 3.90 0.08
CA PHE A 78 2.60 3.51 0.83
C PHE A 78 3.82 4.17 0.22
N LYS A 79 4.66 4.79 1.03
CA LYS A 79 5.98 5.26 0.64
C LYS A 79 7.00 4.23 1.07
N ILE A 80 7.67 3.64 0.09
CA ILE A 80 8.47 2.43 0.22
C ILE A 80 9.90 2.70 -0.21
N GLU A 81 10.83 2.22 0.60
CA GLU A 81 12.26 2.17 0.32
C GLU A 81 12.66 0.72 0.07
N PHE A 82 13.67 0.51 -0.78
CA PHE A 82 14.28 -0.80 -0.96
C PHE A 82 15.74 -0.77 -0.50
N GLY A 83 16.07 -1.59 0.50
CA GLY A 83 17.43 -1.79 0.97
C GLY A 83 18.00 -3.12 0.49
N MET A 84 19.28 -3.14 0.08
CA MET A 84 19.95 -4.35 -0.43
C MET A 84 20.06 -5.49 0.61
N HIS A 85 19.90 -5.18 1.90
CA HIS A 85 19.96 -6.18 2.98
C HIS A 85 18.57 -6.44 3.60
N GLU A 86 17.76 -5.39 3.75
CA GLU A 86 16.45 -5.47 4.42
C GLU A 86 15.29 -5.79 3.47
N GLY A 87 15.46 -5.59 2.17
CA GLY A 87 14.38 -5.68 1.18
C GLY A 87 13.47 -4.44 1.20
N PHE A 88 12.18 -4.64 0.93
CA PHE A 88 11.20 -3.55 0.87
C PHE A 88 10.73 -3.13 2.27
N ASN A 89 10.88 -1.85 2.58
CA ASN A 89 10.53 -1.28 3.88
C ASN A 89 9.58 -0.07 3.70
N ILE A 90 8.44 -0.12 4.38
CA ILE A 90 7.39 0.90 4.29
C ILE A 90 7.66 1.93 5.37
N LYS A 91 7.95 3.17 4.97
CA LYS A 91 8.21 4.27 5.92
C LYS A 91 6.95 4.99 6.34
N THR A 92 6.01 5.15 5.41
CA THR A 92 4.80 5.92 5.66
C THR A 92 3.63 5.37 4.86
N VAL A 93 2.46 5.39 5.48
CA VAL A 93 1.19 4.99 4.88
C VAL A 93 0.20 6.12 5.03
N TRP A 94 -0.43 6.54 3.92
CA TRP A 94 -1.58 7.42 3.92
C TRP A 94 -2.81 6.61 3.52
N ILE A 95 -3.87 6.74 4.30
CA ILE A 95 -5.15 6.10 4.01
C ILE A 95 -6.18 7.21 3.91
N LYS A 96 -6.75 7.36 2.72
CA LYS A 96 -7.69 8.43 2.39
C LYS A 96 -9.03 7.85 1.95
N ASN A 97 -10.12 8.34 2.54
CA ASN A 97 -11.46 8.08 2.05
C ASN A 97 -11.83 9.12 0.98
N LEU A 98 -11.93 8.69 -0.27
CA LEU A 98 -12.21 9.55 -1.42
C LEU A 98 -13.61 10.19 -1.38
N LYS A 99 -14.54 9.66 -0.58
CA LYS A 99 -15.90 10.22 -0.46
C LYS A 99 -16.02 11.31 0.60
N THR A 100 -15.31 11.17 1.72
CA THR A 100 -15.40 12.09 2.86
C THR A 100 -14.19 13.01 2.98
N ASP A 101 -13.18 12.80 2.12
CA ASP A 101 -11.88 13.49 2.11
C ASP A 101 -11.05 13.34 3.41
N VAL A 102 -11.47 12.43 4.30
CA VAL A 102 -10.75 12.12 5.54
C VAL A 102 -9.50 11.31 5.22
N GLU A 103 -8.35 11.76 5.73
CA GLU A 103 -7.05 11.11 5.56
C GLU A 103 -6.38 10.83 6.92
N HIS A 104 -5.73 9.68 7.02
CA HIS A 104 -4.87 9.32 8.15
C HIS A 104 -3.47 8.96 7.65
N GLU A 105 -2.45 9.52 8.31
CA GLU A 105 -1.04 9.22 8.08
C GLU A 105 -0.49 8.33 9.20
N PHE A 106 0.22 7.28 8.81
CA PHE A 106 0.93 6.36 9.71
C PHE A 106 2.40 6.35 9.34
N ARG A 107 3.26 6.76 10.28
CA ARG A 107 4.72 6.62 10.15
C ARG A 107 5.14 5.33 10.82
N LEU A 108 5.71 4.43 10.04
CA LEU A 108 6.05 3.09 10.49
C LEU A 108 7.56 2.99 10.70
N ARG A 109 7.96 2.35 11.80
CA ARG A 109 9.36 1.95 12.02
C ARG A 109 9.63 0.56 11.47
N SER A 110 8.60 -0.26 11.38
CA SER A 110 8.64 -1.63 10.87
C SER A 110 7.40 -1.94 10.05
N ASN A 111 7.54 -2.77 9.01
CA ASN A 111 6.39 -3.28 8.25
C ASN A 111 5.39 -4.08 9.12
N ARG A 112 5.78 -4.53 10.31
CA ARG A 112 4.85 -5.22 11.24
C ARG A 112 3.77 -4.29 11.82
N GLU A 113 4.01 -2.98 11.80
CA GLU A 113 3.11 -1.95 12.29
C GLU A 113 2.05 -1.55 11.25
N LEU A 114 2.02 -2.21 10.09
CA LEU A 114 1.06 -1.91 9.04
C LEU A 114 -0.39 -2.02 9.56
N PRO A 115 -1.26 -1.03 9.28
CA PRO A 115 -2.67 -1.17 9.59
C PRO A 115 -3.25 -2.31 8.75
N GLY A 116 -3.84 -3.30 9.41
CA GLY A 116 -4.51 -4.42 8.75
C GLY A 116 -5.98 -4.10 8.43
N ALA A 117 -6.65 -5.04 7.76
CA ALA A 117 -8.06 -4.91 7.41
C ALA A 117 -8.97 -4.53 8.60
N GLN A 118 -8.76 -5.11 9.79
CA GLN A 118 -9.55 -4.79 10.98
C GLN A 118 -9.34 -3.35 11.45
N THR A 119 -8.10 -2.86 11.46
CA THR A 119 -7.77 -1.47 11.82
C THR A 119 -8.41 -0.50 10.82
N LEU A 120 -8.35 -0.82 9.52
CA LEU A 120 -9.02 -0.06 8.48
C LEU A 120 -10.54 0.01 8.73
N GLU A 121 -11.17 -1.12 9.07
CA GLU A 121 -12.62 -1.17 9.36
C GLU A 121 -13.00 -0.34 10.59
N GLY A 122 -12.13 -0.25 11.60
CA GLY A 122 -12.34 0.63 12.76
C GLY A 122 -12.28 2.11 12.41
N MET A 123 -11.34 2.51 11.55
CA MET A 123 -11.17 3.91 11.12
C MET A 123 -12.23 4.37 10.11
N PHE A 124 -12.58 3.47 9.20
CA PHE A 124 -13.53 3.71 8.12
C PHE A 124 -14.63 2.65 8.19
N PRO A 125 -15.56 2.80 9.15
CA PRO A 125 -16.61 1.83 9.38
C PRO A 125 -17.43 1.62 8.11
N LYS A 126 -17.74 0.34 7.83
CA LYS A 126 -18.66 -0.01 6.75
C LYS A 126 -19.99 0.69 7.01
N PRO A 127 -20.60 1.32 5.98
CA PRO A 127 -21.94 1.86 6.12
C PRO A 127 -22.89 0.75 6.56
N LYS A 128 -23.67 1.00 7.61
CA LYS A 128 -24.61 0.02 8.14
C LYS A 128 -25.76 -0.14 7.13
N PRO A 129 -26.36 -1.34 7.00
CA PRO A 129 -27.45 -1.56 6.05
C PRO A 129 -28.64 -0.61 6.23
N TRP A 130 -28.86 -0.11 7.45
CA TRP A 130 -29.92 0.85 7.78
C TRP A 130 -29.50 2.32 7.65
N ASP A 131 -28.24 2.64 7.34
CA ASP A 131 -27.84 4.04 7.09
C ASP A 131 -28.52 4.62 5.84
N PHE A 132 -28.92 3.75 4.90
CA PHE A 132 -29.74 4.13 3.74
C PHE A 132 -31.15 4.59 4.15
N LEU A 133 -31.70 4.05 5.24
CA LEU A 133 -33.03 4.44 5.75
C LEU A 133 -33.02 5.84 6.38
N LYS A 134 -31.89 6.28 6.96
CA LYS A 134 -31.75 7.63 7.53
C LYS A 134 -31.68 8.74 6.46
N LYS A 135 -31.37 8.41 5.21
CA LYS A 135 -31.41 9.38 4.10
C LYS A 135 -32.82 9.66 3.58
N GLY A 136 -33.83 8.91 4.01
CA GLY A 136 -35.23 9.13 3.68
C GLY A 136 -35.98 9.83 4.82
N LYS A 137 -35.93 11.17 4.86
CA LYS A 137 -36.98 12.10 5.33
C LYS A 137 -36.37 13.50 5.58
N ARG A 138 -36.11 14.23 4.50
CA ARG A 138 -36.38 15.67 4.50
C ARG A 138 -37.70 15.82 3.75
N ARG A 139 -38.80 15.89 4.49
CA ARG A 139 -40.03 16.50 3.96
C ARG A 139 -39.95 17.99 4.32
N PRO A 140 -40.24 18.91 3.38
CA PRO A 140 -40.53 20.31 3.72
C PRO A 140 -41.65 20.40 4.76
#